data_AF-A0A8H7KZR3-F1
#
_entry.id   AF-A0A8H7KZR3-F1
#
_cell.length_a   1.000
_cell.length_b   1.000
_cell.length_c   1.000
_cell.angle_alpha   90.00
_cell.angle_beta   90.00
_cell.angle_gamma   90.00
#
_symmetry.space_group_name_H-M   'P 1'
#
loop_
_entity.id
_entity.type
_entity.pdbx_description
1 polymer ?
#
loop_
_entity_poly.entity_id
_entity_poly.type
_entity_poly.pdbx_seq_one_letter_code
_entity_poly.pdbx_strand_id
1 'polypeptide(L)'
;MVDADRVLWLCGDQGCGKTILCSHGVDIISKHCGDTPSYACGYFFFDGRSEENQLSSYEGCLRSIIRQLWVRAGKIPDALREAYKTSTKATIGELEKTLQCIIENFTRVYIIIDGVDECSERNKLLRWIEKISSRKRGKLHMLLSSRAECDIEDRLLALPRSRRDVVRFSAKLSSSDIASYLDEKIADIPAWDQQTRVLIKGELLRGADGMFRWISLMIEELKDCYTVLALKDKLRRLPKSLEEIYERKLCSSADPQQLKGFLLWLIFAARPITVEELAASTIVDVESAEGPTYIPDRRFLKPRWVLNTCSGFVTEFGAALRAILAPYLIPLSLFAS
;
A
#
# COMPACT_ATOMS: atom_id res chain seq x y z
N MET A 1 34.78 15.44 1.12
CA MET A 1 33.52 15.98 0.58
C MET A 1 32.41 15.45 1.48
N VAL A 2 31.58 16.32 2.06
CA VAL A 2 30.40 15.86 2.80
C VAL A 2 29.44 15.29 1.75
N ASP A 3 28.94 14.07 1.96
CA ASP A 3 27.89 13.51 1.10
C ASP A 3 26.72 14.51 1.01
N ALA A 4 25.97 14.51 -0.09
CA ALA A 4 24.75 15.33 -0.15
C ALA A 4 23.58 14.56 0.47
N ASP A 5 22.58 15.26 1.00
CA ASP A 5 21.29 14.63 1.30
C ASP A 5 20.72 14.07 -0.02
N ARG A 6 20.20 12.84 0.03
CA ARG A 6 19.80 12.06 -1.15
C ARG A 6 18.34 11.61 -1.05
N VAL A 7 17.62 11.69 -2.16
CA VAL A 7 16.24 11.22 -2.31
C VAL A 7 16.21 10.21 -3.44
N LEU A 8 15.89 8.96 -3.13
CA LEU A 8 15.56 7.92 -4.10
C LEU A 8 14.05 7.83 -4.22
N TRP A 9 13.54 8.00 -5.44
CA TRP A 9 12.11 7.91 -5.70
C TRP A 9 11.78 6.69 -6.58
N LEU A 10 10.96 5.79 -6.03
CA LEU A 10 10.38 4.64 -6.70
C LEU A 10 9.01 5.01 -7.27
N CYS A 11 8.89 5.02 -8.59
CA CYS A 11 7.68 5.45 -9.28
C CYS A 11 7.13 4.33 -10.17
N GLY A 12 5.83 4.04 -10.09
CA GLY A 12 5.19 3.07 -10.97
C GLY A 12 3.76 2.78 -10.58
N ASP A 13 3.07 1.96 -11.38
CA ASP A 13 1.65 1.67 -11.19
C ASP A 13 1.38 0.66 -10.07
N GLN A 14 0.09 0.41 -9.80
CA GLN A 14 -0.31 -0.51 -8.75
C GLN A 14 0.16 -1.95 -9.06
N GLY A 15 0.61 -2.66 -8.03
CA GLY A 15 1.01 -4.06 -8.17
C GLY A 15 2.39 -4.27 -8.81
N CYS A 16 3.18 -3.21 -9.08
CA CYS A 16 4.54 -3.33 -9.61
C CYS A 16 5.63 -3.61 -8.54
N GLY A 17 5.25 -3.78 -7.28
CA GLY A 17 6.17 -4.22 -6.21
C GLY A 17 6.82 -3.10 -5.35
N LYS A 18 6.43 -1.84 -5.51
CA LYS A 18 6.97 -0.70 -4.73
C LYS A 18 6.95 -0.93 -3.21
N THR A 19 5.79 -1.25 -2.64
CA THR A 19 5.63 -1.49 -1.21
C THR A 19 6.48 -2.67 -0.71
N ILE A 20 6.63 -3.72 -1.52
CA ILE A 20 7.50 -4.86 -1.18
C ILE A 20 8.96 -4.41 -1.11
N LEU A 21 9.41 -3.60 -2.08
CA LEU A 21 10.77 -3.05 -2.07
C LEU A 21 11.00 -2.07 -0.92
N CYS A 22 10.02 -1.23 -0.59
CA CYS A 22 10.10 -0.36 0.58
C CYS A 22 10.21 -1.17 1.87
N SER A 23 9.36 -2.19 2.05
CA SER A 23 9.42 -3.08 3.21
C SER A 23 10.76 -3.79 3.33
N HIS A 24 11.27 -4.35 2.22
CA HIS A 24 12.58 -4.99 2.21
C HIS A 24 13.71 -3.99 2.50
N GLY A 25 13.61 -2.78 1.97
CA GLY A 25 14.50 -1.66 2.27
C GLY A 25 14.50 -1.31 3.76
N VAL A 26 13.34 -1.30 4.41
CA VAL A 26 13.23 -1.11 5.86
C VAL A 26 14.02 -2.18 6.60
N ASP A 27 13.87 -3.46 6.25
CA ASP A 27 14.58 -4.56 6.93
C ASP A 27 16.09 -4.42 6.82
N ILE A 28 16.60 -4.17 5.60
CA ILE A 28 18.04 -3.99 5.34
C ILE A 28 18.58 -2.78 6.12
N ILE A 29 17.91 -1.64 6.00
CA ILE A 29 18.37 -0.38 6.58
C ILE A 29 18.25 -0.43 8.11
N SER A 30 17.21 -1.02 8.66
CA SER A 30 17.03 -1.18 10.11
C SER A 30 18.12 -2.06 10.70
N LYS A 31 18.48 -3.16 10.03
CA LYS A 31 19.62 -4.00 10.43
C LYS A 31 20.93 -3.22 10.39
N HIS A 32 21.19 -2.51 9.28
CA HIS A 32 22.38 -1.67 9.13
C HIS A 32 22.48 -0.58 10.21
N CYS A 33 21.35 0.04 10.55
CA CYS A 33 21.29 1.02 11.64
C CYS A 33 21.49 0.36 13.00
N GLY A 34 20.98 -0.86 13.21
CA GLY A 34 21.19 -1.66 14.43
C GLY A 34 22.67 -1.82 14.75
N ASP A 35 23.47 -2.14 13.73
CA ASP A 35 24.93 -2.36 13.83
C ASP A 35 25.73 -1.07 14.10
N THR A 36 25.16 0.11 13.82
CA THR A 36 25.83 1.41 13.97
C THR A 36 25.04 2.38 14.85
N PRO A 37 25.46 2.63 16.10
CA PRO A 37 24.70 3.48 17.05
C PRO A 37 24.44 4.92 16.57
N SER A 38 25.33 5.47 15.75
CA SER A 38 25.22 6.83 15.23
C SER A 38 24.30 6.96 14.01
N TYR A 39 23.66 5.86 13.58
CA TYR A 39 22.69 5.81 12.49
C TYR A 39 21.27 5.59 13.02
N ALA A 40 20.28 6.08 12.27
CA ALA A 40 18.88 5.88 12.58
C ALA A 40 18.04 5.64 11.33
N CYS A 41 16.97 4.86 11.50
CA CYS A 41 15.99 4.57 10.47
C CYS A 41 14.60 4.95 10.99
N GLY A 42 13.83 5.65 10.18
CA GLY A 42 12.41 5.87 10.39
C GLY A 42 11.66 5.51 9.13
N TYR A 43 10.48 4.92 9.27
CA TYR A 43 9.66 4.57 8.12
C TYR A 43 8.19 4.86 8.36
N PHE A 44 7.47 5.11 7.28
CA PHE A 44 6.04 5.31 7.30
C PHE A 44 5.42 4.78 6.02
N PHE A 45 4.36 4.00 6.15
CA PHE A 45 3.60 3.50 5.02
C PHE A 45 2.25 4.19 5.05
N PHE A 46 2.03 5.09 4.10
CA PHE A 46 0.72 5.68 3.94
C PHE A 46 -0.28 4.59 3.56
N ASP A 47 -1.46 4.70 4.14
CA ASP A 47 -2.61 3.91 3.76
C ASP A 47 -3.76 4.89 3.55
N GLY A 48 -4.04 5.26 2.31
CA GLY A 48 -5.06 6.24 1.95
C GLY A 48 -6.48 5.81 2.35
N ARG A 49 -6.64 4.58 2.83
CA ARG A 49 -7.88 3.94 3.27
C ARG A 49 -8.08 3.98 4.79
N SER A 50 -7.08 4.37 5.57
CA SER A 50 -7.20 4.38 7.03
C SER A 50 -7.88 5.66 7.52
N GLU A 51 -8.98 5.51 8.25
CA GLU A 51 -9.64 6.62 8.96
C GLU A 51 -9.06 6.90 10.34
N GLU A 52 -8.04 6.14 10.76
CA GLU A 52 -7.00 6.74 11.57
C GLU A 52 -6.39 7.85 10.73
N ASN A 53 -6.90 9.09 10.87
CA ASN A 53 -6.33 10.28 10.23
C ASN A 53 -4.80 10.31 10.36
N GLN A 54 -4.23 9.66 11.38
CA GLN A 54 -2.78 9.52 11.57
C GLN A 54 -2.06 8.74 10.46
N LEU A 55 -2.66 7.72 9.86
CA LEU A 55 -2.02 6.86 8.86
C LEU A 55 -2.12 7.40 7.41
N SER A 56 -3.03 8.34 7.16
CA SER A 56 -3.16 9.06 5.89
C SER A 56 -2.69 10.53 5.96
N SER A 57 -2.59 11.13 7.15
CA SER A 57 -2.15 12.53 7.32
C SER A 57 -0.64 12.71 7.31
N TYR A 58 -0.24 13.90 6.88
CA TYR A 58 1.14 14.33 6.98
C TYR A 58 1.58 14.47 8.44
N GLU A 59 0.69 14.93 9.33
CA GLU A 59 0.99 15.05 10.77
C GLU A 59 1.32 13.70 11.41
N GLY A 60 0.53 12.65 11.12
CA GLY A 60 0.77 11.33 11.68
C GLY A 60 2.05 10.68 11.14
N CYS A 61 2.38 10.92 9.87
CA CYS A 61 3.68 10.56 9.30
C CYS A 61 4.85 11.18 10.09
N LEU A 62 4.82 12.50 10.33
CA LEU A 62 5.84 13.18 11.14
C LEU A 62 5.94 12.58 12.55
N ARG A 63 4.81 12.41 13.24
CA ARG A 63 4.76 11.88 14.61
C ARG A 63 5.35 10.47 14.68
N SER A 64 5.02 9.61 13.72
CA SER A 64 5.53 8.24 13.66
C SER A 64 7.05 8.21 13.46
N ILE A 65 7.56 8.98 12.49
CA ILE A 65 9.00 9.06 12.21
C ILE A 65 9.73 9.64 13.43
N ILE A 66 9.22 10.72 14.03
CA ILE A 66 9.77 11.33 15.25
C ILE A 66 9.87 10.29 16.36
N ARG A 67 8.80 9.52 16.61
CA ARG A 67 8.77 8.49 17.65
C ARG A 67 9.85 7.43 17.42
N GLN A 68 9.98 6.92 16.20
CA GLN A 68 10.97 5.88 15.86
C GLN A 68 12.41 6.39 16.04
N LEU A 69 12.73 7.56 15.50
CA LEU A 69 14.06 8.15 15.61
C LEU A 69 14.40 8.58 17.05
N TRP A 70 13.40 9.05 17.81
CA TRP A 70 13.56 9.39 19.22
C TRP A 70 13.89 8.17 20.08
N VAL A 71 13.16 7.07 19.91
CA VAL A 71 13.44 5.81 20.63
C VAL A 71 14.89 5.37 20.39
N ARG A 72 15.39 5.54 19.16
CA ARG A 72 16.80 5.27 18.83
C ARG A 72 17.78 6.23 19.51
N ALA A 73 17.44 7.52 19.59
CA ALA A 73 18.32 8.54 20.17
C ALA A 73 18.49 8.40 21.70
N GLY A 74 17.55 7.75 22.39
CA GLY A 74 17.59 7.50 23.84
C GLY A 74 17.50 8.77 24.71
N LYS A 75 17.35 9.96 24.11
CA LYS A 75 17.20 11.25 24.79
C LYS A 75 16.05 12.02 24.17
N ILE A 76 15.21 12.61 25.01
CA ILE A 76 14.12 13.50 24.56
C ILE A 76 14.77 14.75 23.93
N PRO A 77 14.47 15.09 22.66
CA PRO A 77 14.99 16.30 22.05
C PRO A 77 14.51 17.54 22.79
N ASP A 78 15.40 18.52 23.00
CA ASP A 78 15.02 19.75 23.71
C ASP A 78 13.88 20.48 23.01
N ALA A 79 13.83 20.46 21.67
CA ALA A 79 12.70 21.00 20.89
C ALA A 79 11.35 20.38 21.28
N LEU A 80 11.31 19.08 21.57
CA LEU A 80 10.08 18.41 22.01
C LEU A 80 9.74 18.77 23.46
N ARG A 81 10.75 18.88 24.33
CA ARG A 81 10.56 19.34 25.72
C ARG A 81 10.01 20.76 25.76
N GLU A 82 10.56 21.67 24.96
CA GLU A 82 10.09 23.05 24.89
C GLU A 82 8.68 23.14 24.31
N ALA A 83 8.37 22.38 23.25
CA ALA A 83 7.02 22.33 22.69
C ALA A 83 5.98 21.82 23.71
N TYR A 84 6.36 20.85 24.56
CA TYR A 84 5.47 20.31 25.59
C TYR A 84 5.23 21.28 26.77
N LYS A 85 6.14 22.23 27.00
CA LYS A 85 5.95 23.28 28.04
C LYS A 85 4.89 24.29 27.64
N THR A 86 4.73 24.57 26.35
CA THR A 86 3.79 25.57 25.82
C THR A 86 2.42 24.99 25.46
N SER A 87 2.34 23.73 25.05
CA SER A 87 1.08 23.08 24.66
C SER A 87 1.17 21.56 24.80
N THR A 88 0.05 20.90 25.11
CA THR A 88 -0.06 19.43 25.08
C THR A 88 -0.19 18.90 23.65
N LYS A 89 -0.44 19.77 22.66
CA LYS A 89 -0.54 19.41 21.24
C LYS A 89 0.42 20.28 20.40
N ALA A 90 1.48 19.63 19.89
CA ALA A 90 2.42 20.24 18.98
C ALA A 90 1.79 20.52 17.60
N THR A 91 2.08 21.68 17.04
CA THR A 91 1.75 22.08 15.67
C THR A 91 2.63 21.36 14.64
N ILE A 92 2.20 21.31 13.37
CA ILE A 92 3.00 20.73 12.27
C ILE A 92 4.39 21.38 12.20
N GLY A 93 4.49 22.71 12.33
CA GLY A 93 5.77 23.41 12.29
C GLY A 93 6.71 23.05 13.44
N GLU A 94 6.18 22.78 14.63
CA GLU A 94 6.96 22.28 15.77
C GLU A 94 7.42 20.84 15.57
N LEU A 95 6.58 19.99 14.97
CA LEU A 95 6.95 18.62 14.59
C LEU A 95 8.07 18.62 13.54
N GLU A 96 7.98 19.45 12.49
CA GLU A 96 9.05 19.60 11.50
C GLU A 96 10.38 20.01 12.13
N LYS A 97 10.35 21.02 13.01
CA LYS A 97 11.53 21.49 13.75
C LYS A 97 12.09 20.39 14.65
N THR A 98 11.22 19.67 15.36
CA THR A 98 11.61 18.57 16.25
C THR A 98 12.30 17.45 15.47
N LEU A 99 11.71 17.02 14.35
CA LEU A 99 12.29 16.00 13.48
C LEU A 99 13.66 16.46 12.95
N GLN A 100 13.78 17.73 12.56
CA GLN A 100 15.06 18.31 12.17
C GLN A 100 16.11 18.24 13.29
N CYS A 101 15.76 18.61 14.52
CA CYS A 101 16.69 18.50 15.66
C CYS A 101 17.11 17.05 15.93
N ILE A 102 16.19 16.10 15.83
CA ILE A 102 16.52 14.66 15.99
C ILE A 102 17.50 14.21 14.92
N ILE A 103 17.29 14.60 13.66
CA ILE A 103 18.17 14.22 12.56
C ILE A 103 19.61 14.70 12.79
N GLU A 104 19.80 15.88 13.37
CA GLU A 104 21.14 16.42 13.62
C GLU A 104 21.95 15.65 14.67
N ASN A 105 21.28 14.90 15.56
CA ASN A 105 21.93 14.05 16.57
C ASN A 105 22.57 12.80 15.98
N PHE A 106 22.25 12.46 14.73
CA PHE A 106 22.80 11.31 14.04
C PHE A 106 23.81 11.73 12.98
N THR A 107 24.68 10.78 12.64
CA THR A 107 25.63 10.93 11.54
C THR A 107 25.00 10.57 10.19
N ARG A 108 24.04 9.63 10.19
CA ARG A 108 23.19 9.28 9.05
C ARG A 108 21.78 8.94 9.52
N VAL A 109 20.79 9.38 8.75
CA VAL A 109 19.38 9.09 8.97
C VAL A 109 18.75 8.63 7.68
N TYR A 110 18.05 7.51 7.74
CA TYR A 110 17.26 6.97 6.64
C TYR A 110 15.78 7.18 6.94
N ILE A 111 15.05 7.74 5.97
CA ILE A 111 13.59 7.92 6.06
C ILE A 111 12.94 7.23 4.86
N ILE A 112 12.10 6.23 5.12
CA ILE A 112 11.40 5.47 4.08
C ILE A 112 9.91 5.84 4.13
N ILE A 113 9.35 6.33 3.03
CA ILE A 113 7.95 6.71 2.92
C ILE A 113 7.33 5.98 1.73
N ASP A 114 6.46 5.02 2.00
CA ASP A 114 5.70 4.31 0.97
C ASP A 114 4.34 4.98 0.76
N GLY A 115 3.91 5.10 -0.49
CA GLY A 115 2.56 5.59 -0.84
C GLY A 115 2.39 7.10 -0.68
N VAL A 116 3.34 7.93 -1.15
CA VAL A 116 3.22 9.41 -1.08
C VAL A 116 1.92 9.92 -1.73
N ASP A 117 1.43 9.26 -2.78
CA ASP A 117 0.13 9.54 -3.41
C ASP A 117 -1.06 9.28 -2.48
N GLU A 118 -0.92 8.44 -1.46
CA GLU A 118 -1.98 8.13 -0.52
C GLU A 118 -2.08 9.12 0.66
N CYS A 119 -1.22 10.14 0.71
CA CYS A 119 -1.29 11.18 1.73
C CYS A 119 -2.43 12.19 1.45
N SER A 120 -3.33 12.34 2.42
CA SER A 120 -4.45 13.30 2.35
C SER A 120 -3.98 14.76 2.29
N GLU A 121 -2.83 15.04 2.89
CA GLU A 121 -2.17 16.35 2.90
C GLU A 121 -0.89 16.37 2.05
N ARG A 122 -0.85 15.58 0.96
CA ARG A 122 0.37 15.37 0.14
C ARG A 122 1.11 16.64 -0.26
N ASN A 123 0.41 17.75 -0.52
CA ASN A 123 1.03 19.03 -0.86
C ASN A 123 1.88 19.61 0.28
N LYS A 124 1.51 19.37 1.54
CA LYS A 124 2.32 19.74 2.71
C LYS A 124 3.53 18.81 2.83
N LEU A 125 3.30 17.50 2.67
CA LEU A 125 4.36 16.48 2.68
C LEU A 125 5.44 16.75 1.62
N LEU A 126 5.06 16.97 0.36
CA LEU A 126 6.01 17.22 -0.73
C LEU A 126 6.83 18.49 -0.52
N ARG A 127 6.20 19.58 -0.02
CA ARG A 127 6.92 20.81 0.35
C ARG A 127 7.92 20.58 1.47
N TRP A 128 7.57 19.74 2.45
CA TRP A 128 8.51 19.36 3.49
C TRP A 128 9.65 18.50 2.96
N ILE A 129 9.38 17.50 2.10
CA ILE A 129 10.41 16.69 1.45
C ILE A 129 11.40 17.57 0.69
N GLU A 130 10.90 18.57 -0.05
CA GLU A 130 11.73 19.54 -0.77
C GLU A 130 12.62 20.36 0.18
N LYS A 131 11.99 20.98 1.19
CA LYS A 131 12.67 21.80 2.21
C LYS A 131 13.73 20.98 2.95
N ILE A 132 13.39 19.78 3.39
CA ILE A 132 14.24 18.94 4.22
C ILE A 132 15.41 18.34 3.43
N SER A 133 15.23 18.07 2.13
CA SER A 133 16.27 17.54 1.24
C SER A 133 17.16 18.64 0.63
N SER A 134 16.73 19.89 0.66
CA SER A 134 17.53 21.05 0.22
C SER A 134 18.69 21.40 1.16
N ARG A 135 18.71 20.78 2.35
CA ARG A 135 19.77 21.00 3.35
C ARG A 135 21.12 20.55 2.79
N LYS A 136 22.20 21.23 3.19
CA LYS A 136 23.59 20.92 2.78
C LYS A 136 24.33 20.23 3.92
N ARG A 137 23.66 19.25 4.55
CA ARG A 137 24.17 18.58 5.77
C ARG A 137 24.74 17.19 5.47
N GLY A 138 24.18 16.47 4.49
CA GLY A 138 24.76 15.22 4.02
C GLY A 138 24.50 14.00 4.88
N LYS A 139 23.42 14.05 5.65
CA LYS A 139 23.08 13.06 6.67
C LYS A 139 21.79 12.34 6.32
N LEU A 140 20.92 12.95 5.51
CA LEU A 140 19.57 12.46 5.25
C LEU A 140 19.52 11.68 3.94
N HIS A 141 19.05 10.45 4.03
CA HIS A 141 18.78 9.57 2.89
C HIS A 141 17.29 9.21 2.92
N MET A 142 16.57 9.53 1.84
CA MET A 142 15.14 9.25 1.74
C MET A 142 14.87 8.21 0.66
N LEU A 143 13.99 7.26 0.95
CA LEU A 143 13.37 6.38 -0.04
C LEU A 143 11.88 6.72 -0.07
N LEU A 144 11.40 7.16 -1.23
CA LEU A 144 10.01 7.52 -1.45
C LEU A 144 9.41 6.56 -2.46
N SER A 145 8.16 6.16 -2.28
CA SER A 145 7.40 5.46 -3.31
C SER A 145 6.09 6.17 -3.63
N SER A 146 5.70 6.14 -4.89
CA SER A 146 4.36 6.60 -5.31
C SER A 146 3.98 6.12 -6.70
N ARG A 147 2.74 6.43 -7.10
CA ARG A 147 2.33 6.52 -8.51
C ARG A 147 2.99 7.72 -9.22
N ALA A 148 2.97 7.70 -10.55
CA ALA A 148 3.48 8.76 -11.42
C ALA A 148 2.47 9.91 -11.60
N GLU A 149 1.94 10.45 -10.50
CA GLU A 149 0.99 11.57 -10.56
C GLU A 149 1.72 12.88 -10.82
N CYS A 150 1.15 13.75 -11.66
CA CYS A 150 1.85 14.94 -12.18
C CYS A 150 2.38 15.87 -11.08
N ASP A 151 1.60 16.09 -10.02
CA ASP A 151 1.98 16.97 -8.91
C ASP A 151 3.18 16.41 -8.11
N ILE A 152 3.29 15.10 -8.00
CA ILE A 152 4.41 14.41 -7.36
C ILE A 152 5.63 14.45 -8.29
N GLU A 153 5.45 14.15 -9.58
CA GLU A 153 6.51 14.23 -10.60
C GLU A 153 7.16 15.61 -10.63
N ASP A 154 6.35 16.66 -10.78
CA ASP A 154 6.82 18.04 -10.91
C ASP A 154 7.70 18.44 -9.72
N ARG A 155 7.30 18.08 -8.50
CA ARG A 155 8.04 18.44 -7.28
C ARG A 155 9.30 17.59 -7.06
N LEU A 156 9.22 16.27 -7.21
CA LEU A 156 10.38 15.41 -6.97
C LEU A 156 11.43 15.54 -8.09
N LEU A 157 11.00 15.82 -9.32
CA LEU A 157 11.91 16.11 -10.44
C LEU A 157 12.44 17.56 -10.42
N ALA A 158 11.92 18.44 -9.57
CA ALA A 158 12.53 19.76 -9.35
C ALA A 158 13.79 19.70 -8.45
N LEU A 159 13.93 18.68 -7.59
CA LEU A 159 15.10 18.49 -6.72
C LEU A 159 16.39 18.36 -7.54
N PRO A 160 17.55 18.96 -7.21
CA PRO A 160 18.75 18.84 -8.06
C PRO A 160 19.14 17.40 -8.40
N ARG A 161 19.56 17.11 -9.66
CA ARG A 161 19.99 15.77 -10.10
C ARG A 161 21.10 15.15 -9.26
N SER A 162 21.94 15.98 -8.62
CA SER A 162 22.99 15.52 -7.70
C SER A 162 22.45 14.98 -6.37
N ARG A 163 21.14 15.12 -6.11
CA ARG A 163 20.46 14.75 -4.87
C ARG A 163 19.28 13.83 -5.08
N ARG A 164 18.87 13.61 -6.32
CA ARG A 164 17.74 12.74 -6.63
C ARG A 164 18.15 11.62 -7.55
N ASP A 165 17.62 10.45 -7.26
CA ASP A 165 17.68 9.27 -8.12
C ASP A 165 16.22 8.80 -8.32
N VAL A 166 15.88 8.37 -9.53
CA VAL A 166 14.51 7.97 -9.87
C VAL A 166 14.54 6.59 -10.51
N VAL A 167 13.80 5.66 -9.92
CA VAL A 167 13.59 4.31 -10.45
C VAL A 167 12.15 4.23 -10.89
N ARG A 168 11.96 4.10 -12.22
CA ARG A 168 10.63 3.92 -12.81
C ARG A 168 10.37 2.45 -13.08
N PHE A 169 9.35 1.90 -12.45
CA PHE A 169 8.84 0.59 -12.80
C PHE A 169 8.06 0.72 -14.11
N SER A 170 8.50 -0.02 -15.12
CA SER A 170 7.78 -0.19 -16.37
C SER A 170 7.74 -1.67 -16.71
N ALA A 171 6.73 -2.10 -17.45
CA ALA A 171 6.58 -3.49 -17.89
C ALA A 171 7.84 -4.07 -18.55
N LYS A 172 8.60 -3.24 -19.27
CA LYS A 172 9.85 -3.66 -19.91
C LYS A 172 10.95 -3.94 -18.88
N LEU A 173 11.10 -3.07 -17.88
CA LEU A 173 12.18 -3.15 -16.89
C LEU A 173 11.95 -4.28 -15.88
N SER A 174 10.71 -4.61 -15.55
CA SER A 174 10.38 -5.68 -14.61
C SER A 174 10.20 -7.06 -15.26
N SER A 175 10.33 -7.18 -16.58
CA SER A 175 10.04 -8.43 -17.31
C SER A 175 10.86 -9.63 -16.84
N SER A 176 12.16 -9.44 -16.54
CA SER A 176 13.04 -10.49 -16.01
C SER A 176 12.68 -10.87 -14.57
N ASP A 177 12.38 -9.88 -13.73
CA ASP A 177 12.00 -10.11 -12.33
C ASP A 177 10.65 -10.83 -12.25
N ILE A 178 9.69 -10.45 -13.10
CA ILE A 178 8.39 -11.11 -13.22
C ILE A 178 8.58 -12.55 -13.73
N ALA A 179 9.47 -12.78 -14.71
CA ALA A 179 9.76 -14.13 -15.17
C ALA A 179 10.33 -15.01 -14.06
N SER A 180 11.24 -14.48 -13.25
CA SER A 180 11.83 -15.18 -12.10
C SER A 180 10.79 -15.46 -11.01
N TYR A 181 9.97 -14.46 -10.67
CA TYR A 181 8.84 -14.61 -9.75
C TYR A 181 7.85 -15.68 -10.23
N LEU A 182 7.57 -15.69 -11.53
CA LEU A 182 6.65 -16.65 -12.14
C LEU A 182 7.23 -18.07 -12.10
N ASP A 183 8.52 -18.24 -12.41
CA ASP A 183 9.20 -19.54 -12.29
C ASP A 183 9.10 -20.12 -10.88
N GLU A 184 9.33 -19.29 -9.86
CA GLU A 184 9.16 -19.69 -8.45
C GLU A 184 7.71 -20.12 -8.18
N LYS A 185 6.74 -19.29 -8.54
CA LYS A 185 5.31 -19.56 -8.22
C LYS A 185 4.72 -20.75 -8.95
N ILE A 186 5.14 -21.03 -10.17
CA ILE A 186 4.67 -22.22 -10.92
C ILE A 186 5.41 -23.49 -10.51
N ALA A 187 6.66 -23.38 -10.02
CA ALA A 187 7.42 -24.53 -9.54
C ALA A 187 6.75 -25.17 -8.31
N ASP A 188 6.15 -24.33 -7.46
CA ASP A 188 5.40 -24.72 -6.25
C ASP A 188 4.11 -25.50 -6.52
N ILE A 189 3.69 -25.66 -7.78
CA ILE A 189 2.43 -26.32 -8.16
C ILE A 189 2.74 -27.71 -8.75
N PRO A 190 2.52 -28.80 -7.98
CA PRO A 190 2.90 -30.16 -8.42
C PRO A 190 2.08 -30.68 -9.60
N ALA A 191 0.84 -30.20 -9.74
CA ALA A 191 -0.09 -30.65 -10.79
C ALA A 191 0.31 -30.18 -12.20
N TRP A 192 1.22 -29.20 -12.32
CA TRP A 192 1.62 -28.65 -13.60
C TRP A 192 2.94 -29.27 -14.05
N ASP A 193 2.89 -30.05 -15.14
CA ASP A 193 4.09 -30.59 -15.79
C ASP A 193 4.91 -29.50 -16.49
N GLN A 194 6.08 -29.87 -17.00
CA GLN A 194 6.98 -28.92 -17.67
C GLN A 194 6.34 -28.23 -18.87
N GLN A 195 5.50 -28.92 -19.65
CA GLN A 195 4.87 -28.34 -20.83
C GLN A 195 3.81 -27.32 -20.44
N THR A 196 2.99 -27.66 -19.44
CA THR A 196 2.00 -26.77 -18.83
C THR A 196 2.65 -25.53 -18.25
N ARG A 197 3.75 -25.69 -17.51
CA ARG A 197 4.52 -24.57 -16.93
C ARG A 197 5.03 -23.60 -18.00
N VAL A 198 5.61 -24.12 -19.09
CA VAL A 198 6.08 -23.30 -20.21
C VAL A 198 4.93 -22.54 -20.87
N LEU A 199 3.78 -23.19 -21.08
CA LEU A 199 2.58 -22.55 -21.65
C LEU A 199 2.06 -21.42 -20.76
N ILE A 200 1.85 -21.69 -19.47
CA ILE A 200 1.37 -20.71 -18.50
C ILE A 200 2.34 -19.53 -18.44
N LYS A 201 3.65 -19.81 -18.37
CA LYS A 201 4.70 -18.78 -18.33
C LYS A 201 4.60 -17.84 -19.53
N GLY A 202 4.49 -18.39 -20.74
CA GLY A 202 4.44 -17.61 -21.97
C GLY A 202 3.18 -16.74 -22.12
N GLU A 203 2.02 -17.21 -21.64
CA GLU A 203 0.78 -16.42 -21.66
C GLU A 203 0.79 -15.33 -20.57
N LEU A 204 1.16 -15.69 -19.35
CA LEU A 204 1.16 -14.74 -18.23
C LEU A 204 2.20 -13.64 -18.40
N LEU A 205 3.40 -13.93 -18.93
CA LEU A 205 4.39 -12.89 -19.21
C LEU A 205 3.92 -11.87 -20.25
N ARG A 206 3.12 -12.30 -21.22
CA ARG A 206 2.54 -11.39 -22.22
C ARG A 206 1.46 -10.48 -21.63
N GLY A 207 0.69 -10.98 -20.66
CA GLY A 207 -0.39 -10.23 -20.01
C GLY A 207 0.03 -9.42 -18.79
N ALA A 208 1.22 -9.68 -18.22
CA ALA A 208 1.63 -9.12 -16.92
C ALA A 208 1.64 -7.60 -16.87
N ASP A 209 2.06 -6.96 -17.97
CA ASP A 209 2.31 -5.51 -18.09
C ASP A 209 2.99 -4.88 -16.86
N GLY A 210 3.99 -5.57 -16.31
CA GLY A 210 4.74 -5.08 -15.15
C GLY A 210 4.08 -5.31 -13.78
N MET A 211 2.92 -5.95 -13.71
CA MET A 211 2.13 -6.15 -12.50
C MET A 211 2.34 -7.54 -11.89
N PHE A 212 3.16 -7.64 -10.84
CA PHE A 212 3.31 -8.86 -10.03
C PHE A 212 1.98 -9.29 -9.40
N ARG A 213 1.14 -8.33 -8.99
CA ARG A 213 -0.18 -8.62 -8.42
C ARG A 213 -1.09 -9.33 -9.42
N TRP A 214 -1.10 -8.87 -10.67
CA TRP A 214 -1.89 -9.51 -11.73
C TRP A 214 -1.45 -10.97 -11.90
N ILE A 215 -0.15 -11.23 -11.96
CA ILE A 215 0.40 -12.60 -12.05
C ILE A 215 -0.07 -13.47 -10.88
N SER A 216 0.05 -12.97 -9.65
CA SER A 216 -0.38 -13.74 -8.48
C SER A 216 -1.86 -14.12 -8.53
N LEU A 217 -2.73 -13.20 -9.00
CA LEU A 217 -4.16 -13.45 -9.12
C LEU A 217 -4.47 -14.48 -10.21
N MET A 218 -3.77 -14.41 -11.35
CA MET A 218 -3.93 -15.37 -12.45
C MET A 218 -3.46 -16.77 -12.08
N ILE A 219 -2.35 -16.89 -11.35
CA ILE A 219 -1.89 -18.19 -10.86
C ILE A 219 -2.95 -18.82 -9.95
N GLU A 220 -3.52 -18.07 -9.00
CA GLU A 220 -4.61 -18.59 -8.16
C GLU A 220 -5.81 -19.05 -8.99
N GLU A 221 -6.22 -18.29 -10.00
CA GLU A 221 -7.34 -18.69 -10.87
C GLU A 221 -7.05 -19.94 -11.71
N LEU A 222 -5.79 -20.16 -12.10
CA LEU A 222 -5.39 -21.31 -12.91
C LEU A 222 -5.25 -22.58 -12.07
N LYS A 223 -5.02 -22.49 -10.76
CA LYS A 223 -4.94 -23.66 -9.86
C LYS A 223 -6.22 -24.50 -9.86
N ASP A 224 -7.37 -23.87 -10.07
CA ASP A 224 -8.67 -24.54 -10.11
C ASP A 224 -8.98 -25.21 -11.47
N CYS A 225 -8.02 -25.22 -12.41
CA CYS A 225 -8.18 -25.89 -13.70
C CYS A 225 -7.77 -27.36 -13.61
N TYR A 226 -8.76 -28.27 -13.55
CA TYR A 226 -8.52 -29.71 -13.45
C TYR A 226 -8.18 -30.42 -14.76
N THR A 227 -8.29 -29.74 -15.91
CA THR A 227 -7.95 -30.31 -17.23
C THR A 227 -7.13 -29.35 -18.06
N VAL A 228 -6.27 -29.88 -18.94
CA VAL A 228 -5.46 -29.09 -19.89
C VAL A 228 -6.36 -28.26 -20.82
N LEU A 229 -7.54 -28.77 -21.18
CA LEU A 229 -8.50 -28.03 -21.99
C LEU A 229 -9.03 -26.80 -21.23
N ALA A 230 -9.50 -26.99 -20.00
CA ALA A 230 -9.97 -25.89 -19.15
C ALA A 230 -8.89 -24.84 -18.91
N LEU A 231 -7.65 -25.29 -18.68
CA LEU A 231 -6.49 -24.41 -18.53
C LEU A 231 -6.27 -23.57 -19.80
N LYS A 232 -6.19 -24.21 -20.97
CA LYS A 232 -5.99 -23.52 -22.26
C LYS A 232 -7.09 -22.51 -22.56
N ASP A 233 -8.34 -22.87 -22.28
CA ASP A 233 -9.47 -21.97 -22.49
C ASP A 233 -9.45 -20.78 -21.53
N LYS A 234 -9.05 -20.99 -20.27
CA LYS A 234 -8.88 -19.89 -19.31
C LYS A 234 -7.73 -18.96 -19.68
N LEU A 235 -6.60 -19.51 -20.13
CA LEU A 235 -5.46 -18.73 -20.63
C LEU A 235 -5.83 -17.85 -21.83
N ARG A 236 -6.72 -18.30 -22.71
CA ARG A 236 -7.22 -17.49 -23.85
C ARG A 236 -8.12 -16.33 -23.44
N ARG A 237 -8.69 -16.38 -22.24
CA ARG A 237 -9.67 -15.41 -21.73
C ARG A 237 -9.13 -14.65 -20.53
N LEU A 238 -7.81 -14.56 -20.38
CA LEU A 238 -7.21 -13.83 -19.26
C LEU A 238 -7.64 -12.35 -19.29
N PRO A 239 -8.01 -11.79 -18.13
CA PRO A 239 -8.30 -10.38 -18.01
C PRO A 239 -7.05 -9.54 -18.28
N LYS A 240 -7.22 -8.38 -18.90
CA LYS A 240 -6.10 -7.52 -19.31
C LYS A 240 -5.61 -6.58 -18.21
N SER A 241 -6.39 -6.40 -17.14
CA SER A 241 -6.08 -5.45 -16.09
C SER A 241 -6.54 -5.94 -14.71
N LEU A 242 -6.10 -5.27 -13.65
CA LEU A 242 -6.54 -5.57 -12.29
C LEU A 242 -8.03 -5.28 -12.10
N GLU A 243 -8.53 -4.21 -12.69
CA GLU A 243 -9.94 -3.81 -12.69
C GLU A 243 -10.82 -4.95 -13.24
N GLU A 244 -10.46 -5.50 -14.40
CA GLU A 244 -11.22 -6.59 -15.01
C GLU A 244 -11.20 -7.87 -14.16
N ILE A 245 -10.08 -8.17 -13.48
CA ILE A 245 -10.02 -9.29 -12.53
C ILE A 245 -11.03 -9.08 -11.40
N TYR A 246 -11.03 -7.90 -10.81
CA TYR A 246 -11.88 -7.60 -9.67
C TYR A 246 -13.35 -7.52 -10.06
N GLU A 247 -13.67 -6.99 -11.23
CA GLU A 247 -15.02 -7.00 -11.80
C GLU A 247 -15.52 -8.44 -11.99
N ARG A 248 -14.72 -9.30 -12.64
CA ARG A 248 -15.07 -10.72 -12.82
C ARG A 248 -15.31 -11.42 -11.49
N LYS A 249 -14.44 -11.21 -10.50
CA LYS A 249 -14.58 -11.80 -9.16
C LYS A 249 -15.83 -11.29 -8.43
N LEU A 250 -16.19 -10.02 -8.61
CA LEU A 250 -17.39 -9.44 -8.02
C LEU A 250 -18.64 -10.09 -8.64
N CYS A 251 -18.69 -10.18 -9.97
CA CYS A 251 -19.78 -10.78 -10.71
C CYS A 251 -19.90 -12.29 -10.49
N SER A 252 -18.79 -13.01 -10.27
CA SER A 252 -18.79 -14.46 -10.04
C SER A 252 -19.01 -14.86 -8.58
N SER A 253 -19.18 -13.90 -7.66
CA SER A 253 -19.53 -14.19 -6.27
C SER A 253 -20.84 -14.97 -6.18
N ALA A 254 -20.97 -15.84 -5.18
CA ALA A 254 -22.22 -16.53 -4.91
C ALA A 254 -23.37 -15.56 -4.59
N ASP A 255 -23.03 -14.39 -4.03
CA ASP A 255 -23.95 -13.28 -3.80
C ASP A 255 -23.24 -11.95 -4.15
N PRO A 256 -23.31 -11.50 -5.42
CA PRO A 256 -22.66 -10.28 -5.88
C PRO A 256 -23.22 -9.02 -5.23
N GLN A 257 -24.53 -9.00 -4.94
CA GLN A 257 -25.20 -7.84 -4.34
C GLN A 257 -24.74 -7.66 -2.88
N GLN A 258 -24.71 -8.75 -2.11
CA GLN A 258 -24.21 -8.70 -0.75
C GLN A 258 -22.72 -8.35 -0.71
N LEU A 259 -21.89 -8.93 -1.58
CA LEU A 259 -20.48 -8.58 -1.70
C LEU A 259 -20.30 -7.09 -2.01
N LYS A 260 -21.04 -6.56 -3.00
CA LYS A 260 -21.05 -5.13 -3.34
C LYS A 260 -21.41 -4.28 -2.12
N GLY A 261 -22.45 -4.67 -1.37
CA GLY A 261 -22.84 -4.02 -0.11
C GLY A 261 -21.71 -4.01 0.92
N PHE A 262 -21.03 -5.14 1.13
CA PHE A 262 -19.88 -5.21 2.04
C PHE A 262 -18.72 -4.32 1.60
N LEU A 263 -18.40 -4.30 0.31
CA LEU A 263 -17.36 -3.42 -0.21
C LEU A 263 -17.73 -1.94 -0.05
N LEU A 264 -18.99 -1.57 -0.27
CA LEU A 264 -19.48 -0.21 -0.01
C LEU A 264 -19.34 0.17 1.46
N TRP A 265 -19.74 -0.71 2.38
CA TRP A 265 -19.53 -0.50 3.80
C TRP A 265 -18.05 -0.29 4.12
N LEU A 266 -17.15 -1.10 3.57
CA LEU A 266 -15.71 -0.97 3.82
C LEU A 266 -15.07 0.29 3.19
N ILE A 267 -15.60 0.78 2.07
CA ILE A 267 -15.07 1.94 1.35
C ILE A 267 -15.59 3.25 1.95
N PHE A 268 -16.87 3.28 2.34
CA PHE A 268 -17.56 4.49 2.80
C PHE A 268 -17.82 4.52 4.31
N ALA A 269 -17.27 3.56 5.07
CA ALA A 269 -17.29 3.64 6.53
C ALA A 269 -16.68 4.96 7.01
N ALA A 270 -17.13 5.41 8.18
CA ALA A 270 -16.57 6.56 8.92
C ALA A 270 -15.46 6.18 9.92
N ARG A 271 -15.27 4.87 10.15
CA ARG A 271 -14.09 4.29 10.84
C ARG A 271 -13.82 2.87 10.30
N PRO A 272 -12.63 2.27 10.53
CA PRO A 272 -12.39 0.87 10.17
C PRO A 272 -13.46 -0.04 10.78
N ILE A 273 -14.07 -0.86 9.93
CA ILE A 273 -15.15 -1.78 10.29
C ILE A 273 -14.55 -3.10 10.80
N THR A 274 -15.07 -3.62 11.91
CA THR A 274 -14.70 -4.96 12.40
C THR A 274 -15.47 -6.05 11.68
N VAL A 275 -15.02 -7.30 11.81
CA VAL A 275 -15.72 -8.47 11.24
C VAL A 275 -17.16 -8.56 11.77
N GLU A 276 -17.35 -8.27 13.05
CA GLU A 276 -18.65 -8.29 13.71
C GLU A 276 -19.59 -7.22 13.16
N GLU A 277 -19.07 -6.02 12.91
CA GLU A 277 -19.84 -4.90 12.37
C GLU A 277 -20.24 -5.12 10.92
N LEU A 278 -19.32 -5.65 10.10
CA LEU A 278 -19.63 -5.99 8.71
C LEU A 278 -20.67 -7.12 8.66
N ALA A 279 -20.57 -8.12 9.53
CA ALA A 279 -21.58 -9.18 9.61
C ALA A 279 -22.93 -8.65 10.10
N ALA A 280 -22.95 -7.63 10.96
CA ALA A 280 -24.17 -6.99 11.43
C ALA A 280 -24.82 -6.10 10.36
N SER A 281 -24.07 -5.65 9.35
CA SER A 281 -24.59 -4.77 8.30
C SER A 281 -25.68 -5.42 7.45
N THR A 282 -25.73 -6.76 7.36
CA THR A 282 -26.79 -7.48 6.63
C THR A 282 -28.14 -7.46 7.33
N ILE A 283 -28.15 -7.17 8.63
CA ILE A 283 -29.36 -7.13 9.45
C ILE A 283 -30.18 -5.87 9.11
N VAL A 284 -29.54 -4.83 8.56
CA VAL A 284 -30.20 -3.58 8.18
C VAL A 284 -30.37 -3.56 6.65
N ASP A 285 -31.62 -3.56 6.20
CA ASP A 285 -31.96 -3.35 4.80
C ASP A 285 -32.16 -1.86 4.53
N VAL A 286 -31.15 -1.20 3.97
CA VAL A 286 -31.18 0.23 3.65
C VAL A 286 -31.93 0.55 2.35
N GLU A 287 -32.25 -0.46 1.54
CA GLU A 287 -32.90 -0.30 0.22
C GLU A 287 -34.40 -0.63 0.25
N SER A 288 -34.95 -0.97 1.42
CA SER A 288 -36.38 -1.20 1.59
C SER A 288 -37.22 0.02 1.17
N ALA A 289 -38.32 -0.23 0.47
CA ALA A 289 -39.20 0.80 -0.10
C ALA A 289 -39.82 1.74 0.95
N GLU A 290 -39.90 1.29 2.20
CA GLU A 290 -40.45 2.04 3.34
C GLU A 290 -39.35 2.71 4.19
N GLY A 291 -38.09 2.64 3.75
CA GLY A 291 -36.92 3.14 4.47
C GLY A 291 -36.16 2.04 5.23
N PRO A 292 -35.04 2.38 5.91
CA PRO A 292 -34.15 1.41 6.52
C PRO A 292 -34.89 0.46 7.48
N THR A 293 -34.88 -0.84 7.18
CA THR A 293 -35.64 -1.86 7.90
C THR A 293 -34.73 -2.83 8.64
N TYR A 294 -35.05 -3.16 9.89
CA TYR A 294 -34.29 -4.12 10.71
C TYR A 294 -34.83 -5.54 10.53
N ILE A 295 -34.00 -6.45 10.03
CA ILE A 295 -34.34 -7.83 9.68
C ILE A 295 -33.41 -8.80 10.44
N PRO A 296 -33.74 -9.21 11.68
CA PRO A 296 -32.85 -9.98 12.56
C PRO A 296 -32.43 -11.34 11.98
N ASP A 297 -33.26 -11.94 11.14
CA ASP A 297 -33.02 -13.26 10.55
C ASP A 297 -31.92 -13.25 9.47
N ARG A 298 -31.49 -12.07 8.99
CA ARG A 298 -30.34 -11.92 8.08
C ARG A 298 -28.98 -11.98 8.79
N ARG A 299 -28.96 -12.13 10.12
CA ARG A 299 -27.71 -12.24 10.88
C ARG A 299 -26.92 -13.48 10.45
N PHE A 300 -25.61 -13.33 10.29
CA PHE A 300 -24.73 -14.49 10.16
C PHE A 300 -24.74 -15.32 11.45
N LEU A 301 -24.83 -16.65 11.31
CA LEU A 301 -24.69 -17.56 12.47
C LEU A 301 -23.30 -17.46 13.12
N LYS A 302 -22.27 -17.15 12.31
CA LYS A 302 -20.93 -16.79 12.78
C LYS A 302 -20.45 -15.55 12.04
N PRO A 303 -20.12 -14.44 12.72
CA PRO A 303 -19.69 -13.21 12.06
C PRO A 303 -18.55 -13.40 11.06
N ARG A 304 -17.55 -14.25 11.41
CA ARG A 304 -16.41 -14.55 10.52
C ARG A 304 -16.80 -15.17 9.17
N TRP A 305 -18.01 -15.69 9.00
CA TRP A 305 -18.47 -16.20 7.70
C TRP A 305 -18.64 -15.11 6.64
N VAL A 306 -18.74 -13.84 7.04
CA VAL A 306 -18.71 -12.70 6.12
C VAL A 306 -17.43 -12.69 5.26
N LEU A 307 -16.33 -13.24 5.77
CA LEU A 307 -15.05 -13.33 5.07
C LEU A 307 -15.08 -14.32 3.91
N ASN A 308 -15.99 -15.29 3.93
CA ASN A 308 -16.16 -16.22 2.82
C ASN A 308 -16.74 -15.49 1.61
N THR A 309 -17.70 -14.58 1.83
CA THR A 309 -18.27 -13.72 0.78
C THR A 309 -17.25 -12.72 0.27
N CYS A 310 -16.44 -12.13 1.17
CA CYS A 310 -15.42 -11.13 0.81
C CYS A 310 -14.06 -11.72 0.37
N SER A 311 -13.95 -13.03 0.17
CA SER A 311 -12.68 -13.70 -0.08
C SER A 311 -11.96 -13.14 -1.30
N GLY A 312 -10.67 -12.80 -1.14
CA GLY A 312 -9.86 -12.20 -2.21
C GLY A 312 -10.07 -10.69 -2.41
N PHE A 313 -11.01 -10.09 -1.69
CA PHE A 313 -11.25 -8.64 -1.68
C PHE A 313 -10.89 -7.97 -0.36
N VAL A 314 -10.70 -8.72 0.73
CA VAL A 314 -10.37 -8.16 2.04
C VAL A 314 -9.18 -8.85 2.71
N THR A 315 -8.45 -8.08 3.52
CA THR A 315 -7.43 -8.54 4.47
C THR A 315 -7.80 -8.08 5.87
N GLU A 316 -7.57 -8.93 6.87
CA GLU A 316 -7.70 -8.57 8.29
C GLU A 316 -6.36 -8.00 8.78
N PHE A 317 -6.37 -6.82 9.38
CA PHE A 317 -5.18 -6.23 10.04
C PHE A 317 -5.56 -5.77 11.44
N GLY A 318 -5.00 -6.45 12.46
CA GLY A 318 -5.52 -6.33 13.82
C GLY A 318 -6.92 -6.94 13.91
N ALA A 319 -7.87 -6.20 14.50
CA ALA A 319 -9.29 -6.58 14.61
C ALA A 319 -10.20 -5.94 13.55
N ALA A 320 -9.62 -5.23 12.56
CA ALA A 320 -10.36 -4.51 11.53
C ALA A 320 -10.20 -5.17 10.15
N LEU A 321 -11.24 -5.05 9.33
CA LEU A 321 -11.22 -5.47 7.93
C LEU A 321 -10.77 -4.35 7.01
N ARG A 322 -10.01 -4.71 5.97
CA ARG A 322 -9.51 -3.80 4.94
C ARG A 322 -9.80 -4.35 3.55
N ALA A 323 -10.36 -3.55 2.66
CA ALA A 323 -10.48 -3.93 1.26
C ALA A 323 -9.10 -3.89 0.55
N ILE A 324 -8.76 -4.94 -0.20
CA ILE A 324 -7.55 -5.06 -1.03
C ILE A 324 -7.65 -4.18 -2.28
N LEU A 325 -8.87 -3.76 -2.64
CA LEU A 325 -9.14 -2.82 -3.70
C LEU A 325 -8.65 -1.43 -3.33
N ALA A 326 -7.83 -0.81 -4.17
CA ALA A 326 -7.65 0.63 -4.10
C ALA A 326 -9.00 1.29 -4.44
N PRO A 327 -9.43 2.34 -3.72
CA PRO A 327 -10.71 3.02 -3.95
C PRO A 327 -10.87 3.59 -5.38
N TYR A 328 -9.81 3.61 -6.18
CA TYR A 328 -9.82 4.09 -7.57
C TYR A 328 -10.05 2.99 -8.63
N LEU A 329 -10.20 1.72 -8.24
CA LEU A 329 -10.31 0.58 -9.18
C LEU A 329 -11.70 -0.05 -9.26
N ILE A 330 -12.68 0.42 -8.47
CA ILE A 330 -14.07 0.06 -8.72
C ILE A 330 -14.69 1.25 -9.42
N PRO A 331 -14.86 1.21 -10.75
CA PRO A 331 -15.65 2.21 -11.44
C PRO A 331 -16.94 2.48 -10.66
N LEU A 332 -17.24 3.74 -10.33
CA LEU A 332 -18.54 4.09 -9.75
C LEU A 332 -19.71 3.61 -10.63
N SER A 333 -19.44 3.37 -11.92
CA SER A 333 -20.36 2.72 -12.86
C SER A 333 -20.72 1.26 -12.52
N LEU A 334 -19.92 0.54 -11.73
CA LEU A 334 -20.31 -0.77 -11.17
C LEU A 334 -21.33 -0.63 -10.03
N PHE A 335 -21.44 0.57 -9.46
CA PHE A 335 -22.40 0.88 -8.40
C PHE A 335 -23.69 1.51 -8.92
N ALA A 336 -23.66 2.14 -10.08
CA ALA A 336 -24.83 2.67 -10.77
C ALA A 336 -25.54 1.59 -11.60
N SER A 337 -26.38 0.79 -10.94
CA SER A 337 -27.38 -0.05 -11.59
C SER A 337 -28.57 -0.25 -10.67
#